data_AF-A0A6F9ZKJ8-F1
#
_entry.id   AF-A0A6F9ZKJ8-F1
#
_cell.length_a   1.000
_cell.length_b   1.000
_cell.length_c   1.000
_cell.angle_alpha   90.00
_cell.angle_beta   90.00
_cell.angle_gamma   90.00
#
_symmetry.space_group_name_H-M   'P 1'
#
loop_
_entity.id
_entity.type
_entity.pdbx_description
1 polymer ?
#
loop_
_entity_poly.entity_id
_entity_poly.type
_entity_poly.pdbx_seq_one_letter_code
_entity_poly.pdbx_strand_id
1 'polypeptide(L)'
;MKRIRFFFFLAIVYCILGPVLLFLETHLSGKAALEQALPIALLSVFFFAYSLASLTVFHKLLRNNGKSLTTYYLADKTFRLLLCMTILAVYGFLIQTSLLLFAINLFTLYLATMIMTSFHCIREENKIKENKQ
;
A
#
# COMPACT_ATOMS: atom_id res chain seq x y z
N MET A 1 -3.65 20.58 -9.01
CA MET A 1 -4.97 19.92 -8.83
C MET A 1 -4.97 18.41 -9.12
N LYS A 2 -4.29 17.89 -10.17
CA LYS A 2 -4.24 16.43 -10.47
C LYS A 2 -3.69 15.55 -9.33
N ARG A 3 -2.71 16.06 -8.57
CA ARG A 3 -2.07 15.39 -7.42
C ARG A 3 -3.06 15.07 -6.28
N ILE A 4 -3.96 16.00 -5.96
CA ILE A 4 -5.00 15.81 -4.91
C ILE A 4 -6.03 14.77 -5.36
N ARG A 5 -6.41 14.75 -6.65
CA ARG A 5 -7.35 13.76 -7.19
C ARG A 5 -6.83 12.34 -7.11
N PHE A 6 -5.53 12.11 -7.35
CA PHE A 6 -4.95 10.78 -7.18
C PHE A 6 -4.88 10.37 -5.71
N PHE A 7 -4.51 11.29 -4.81
CA PHE A 7 -4.55 11.01 -3.37
C PHE A 7 -5.96 10.70 -2.88
N PHE A 8 -6.97 11.42 -3.38
CA PHE A 8 -8.37 11.15 -3.08
C PHE A 8 -8.81 9.78 -3.62
N PHE A 9 -8.39 9.41 -4.83
CA PHE A 9 -8.67 8.11 -5.40
C PHE A 9 -8.00 6.98 -4.61
N LEU A 10 -6.74 7.17 -4.20
CA LEU A 10 -6.02 6.21 -3.36
C LEU A 10 -6.71 6.07 -1.99
N ALA A 11 -7.14 7.19 -1.40
CA ALA A 11 -7.87 7.20 -0.13
C ALA A 11 -9.20 6.45 -0.25
N ILE A 12 -9.97 6.68 -1.33
CA ILE A 12 -11.21 5.95 -1.62
C ILE A 12 -10.93 4.46 -1.76
N VAL A 13 -9.89 4.07 -2.49
CA VAL A 13 -9.53 2.66 -2.69
C VAL A 13 -9.17 1.99 -1.37
N TYR A 14 -8.39 2.63 -0.50
CA TYR A 14 -8.11 2.09 0.84
C TYR A 14 -9.34 2.08 1.75
N CYS A 15 -10.19 3.10 1.68
CA CYS A 15 -11.47 3.14 2.40
C CYS A 15 -12.45 2.07 1.93
N ILE A 16 -12.34 1.56 0.70
CA ILE A 16 -13.16 0.47 0.18
C ILE A 16 -12.50 -0.89 0.45
N LEU A 17 -11.18 -1.00 0.30
CA LEU A 17 -10.43 -2.23 0.54
C LEU A 17 -10.56 -2.70 1.99
N GLY A 18 -10.49 -1.80 2.97
CA GLY A 18 -10.64 -2.14 4.39
C GLY A 18 -11.97 -2.85 4.70
N PRO A 19 -13.13 -2.24 4.39
CA PRO A 19 -14.45 -2.85 4.55
C PRO A 19 -14.64 -4.12 3.71
N VAL A 20 -14.13 -4.17 2.48
CA VAL A 20 -14.27 -5.35 1.60
C VAL A 20 -13.48 -6.55 2.16
N LEU A 21 -12.26 -6.32 2.67
CA LEU A 21 -11.46 -7.34 3.35
C LEU A 21 -12.16 -7.84 4.62
N LEU A 22 -12.70 -6.93 5.42
CA LEU A 22 -13.47 -7.25 6.61
C LEU A 22 -14.73 -8.07 6.30
N PHE A 23 -15.44 -7.70 5.24
CA PHE A 23 -16.66 -8.40 4.81
C PHE A 23 -16.36 -9.83 4.33
N LEU A 24 -15.28 -10.02 3.56
CA LEU A 24 -14.80 -11.34 3.13
C LEU A 24 -14.43 -12.22 4.32
N GLU A 25 -13.73 -11.67 5.31
CA GLU A 25 -13.37 -12.42 6.53
C GLU A 25 -14.59 -12.80 7.38
N THR A 26 -15.56 -11.89 7.53
CA THR A 26 -16.79 -12.20 8.28
C THR A 26 -17.58 -13.35 7.66
N HIS A 27 -17.57 -13.45 6.32
CA HIS A 27 -18.25 -14.53 5.60
C HIS A 27 -17.51 -15.88 5.69
N LEU A 28 -16.19 -15.87 5.82
CA LEU A 28 -15.34 -17.07 5.82
C LEU A 28 -15.06 -17.64 7.23
N SER A 29 -15.02 -16.82 8.28
CA SER A 29 -14.56 -17.27 9.61
C SER A 29 -15.36 -16.76 10.80
N GLY A 30 -16.45 -16.03 10.58
CA GLY A 30 -17.48 -15.71 11.57
C GLY A 30 -16.98 -14.92 12.80
N LYS A 31 -16.39 -15.59 13.79
CA LYS A 31 -15.91 -14.98 15.05
C LYS A 31 -14.46 -14.47 14.97
N ALA A 32 -13.59 -15.09 14.17
CA ALA A 32 -12.19 -14.67 14.05
C ALA A 32 -12.03 -13.31 13.33
N ALA A 33 -13.01 -12.93 12.52
CA ALA A 33 -13.01 -11.67 11.76
C ALA A 33 -13.07 -10.42 12.66
N LEU A 34 -13.75 -10.50 13.81
CA LEU A 34 -13.84 -9.38 14.74
C LEU A 34 -12.51 -9.10 15.45
N GLU A 35 -11.73 -10.14 15.77
CA GLU A 35 -10.41 -9.97 16.37
C GLU A 35 -9.38 -9.43 15.38
N GLN A 36 -9.54 -9.75 14.09
CA GLN A 36 -8.64 -9.28 13.03
C GLN A 36 -9.04 -7.91 12.45
N ALA A 37 -10.26 -7.43 12.74
CA ALA A 37 -10.77 -6.14 12.27
C ALA A 37 -9.86 -4.96 12.63
N LEU A 38 -9.44 -4.88 13.90
CA LEU A 38 -8.60 -3.79 14.41
C LEU A 38 -7.17 -3.85 13.82
N PRO A 39 -6.49 -5.01 13.79
CA PRO A 39 -5.23 -5.18 13.06
C PRO A 39 -5.32 -4.77 11.60
N ILE A 40 -6.36 -5.18 10.86
CA ILE A 40 -6.53 -4.89 9.43
C ILE A 40 -6.81 -3.41 9.19
N ALA A 41 -7.61 -2.76 10.05
CA ALA A 41 -7.87 -1.34 9.98
C ALA A 41 -6.58 -0.53 10.20
N LEU A 42 -5.80 -0.86 11.23
CA LEU A 42 -4.50 -0.25 11.49
C LEU A 42 -3.53 -0.46 10.32
N LEU A 43 -3.51 -1.68 9.76
CA LEU A 43 -2.68 -2.00 8.60
C LEU A 43 -3.05 -1.14 7.38
N SER A 44 -4.35 -1.00 7.11
CA SER A 44 -4.85 -0.20 6.00
C SER A 44 -4.47 1.28 6.14
N VAL A 45 -4.61 1.83 7.35
CA VAL A 45 -4.20 3.21 7.66
C VAL A 45 -2.69 3.39 7.50
N PHE A 46 -1.89 2.44 8.00
CA PHE A 46 -0.44 2.47 7.89
C PHE A 46 0.03 2.43 6.43
N PHE A 47 -0.50 1.50 5.64
CA PHE A 47 -0.18 1.39 4.22
C PHE A 47 -0.58 2.64 3.43
N PHE A 48 -1.71 3.25 3.78
CA PHE A 48 -2.14 4.52 3.19
C PHE A 48 -1.16 5.65 3.52
N ALA A 49 -0.80 5.82 4.80
CA ALA A 49 0.14 6.84 5.26
C ALA A 49 1.53 6.66 4.63
N TYR A 50 2.03 5.43 4.58
CA TYR A 50 3.30 5.09 3.92
C TYR A 50 3.25 5.43 2.43
N SER A 51 2.17 5.06 1.74
CA SER A 51 2.00 5.34 0.31
C SER A 51 1.91 6.84 0.02
N LEU A 52 1.28 7.63 0.90
CA LEU A 52 1.25 9.10 0.81
C LEU A 52 2.66 9.71 0.90
N ALA A 53 3.44 9.26 1.89
CA ALA A 53 4.81 9.74 2.08
C ALA A 53 5.69 9.36 0.88
N SER A 54 5.63 8.09 0.47
CA SER A 54 6.37 7.55 -0.67
C SER A 54 6.06 8.31 -1.97
N LEU A 55 4.78 8.51 -2.29
CA LEU A 55 4.38 9.20 -3.50
C LEU A 55 4.79 10.69 -3.49
N THR A 56 4.81 11.31 -2.32
CA THR A 56 5.26 12.70 -2.16
C THR A 56 6.75 12.86 -2.46
N VAL A 57 7.56 11.92 -1.98
CA VAL A 57 8.99 11.87 -2.28
C VAL A 57 9.22 11.55 -3.77
N PHE A 58 8.48 10.59 -4.34
CA PHE A 58 8.53 10.27 -5.77
C PHE A 58 8.30 11.50 -6.66
N HIS A 59 7.23 12.27 -6.42
CA HIS A 59 6.93 13.47 -7.21
C HIS A 59 8.01 14.55 -7.07
N LYS A 60 8.61 14.68 -5.87
CA LYS A 60 9.71 15.63 -5.63
C LYS A 60 10.95 15.24 -6.45
N LEU A 61 11.29 13.94 -6.48
CA LEU A 61 12.38 13.40 -7.32
C LEU A 61 12.08 13.54 -8.81
N LEU A 62 10.84 13.29 -9.22
CA LEU A 62 10.38 13.39 -10.61
C LEU A 62 10.51 14.81 -11.15
N ARG A 63 10.12 15.82 -10.36
CA ARG A 63 10.26 17.23 -10.73
C ARG A 63 11.72 17.64 -10.93
N ASN A 64 12.65 17.03 -10.19
CA ASN A 64 14.06 17.35 -10.26
C ASN A 64 14.83 16.56 -11.34
N ASN A 65 14.16 15.77 -12.19
CA ASN A 65 14.79 14.90 -13.19
C ASN A 65 15.94 14.03 -12.61
N GLY A 66 15.80 13.61 -11.37
CA GLY A 66 16.87 12.88 -10.70
C GLY A 66 17.12 11.53 -11.38
N LYS A 67 18.36 11.28 -11.85
CA LYS A 67 18.82 9.95 -12.30
C LYS A 67 18.60 8.84 -11.25
N SER A 68 18.31 9.22 -10.00
CA SER A 68 18.02 8.35 -8.86
C SER A 68 16.56 7.85 -8.80
N LEU A 69 15.69 8.20 -9.75
CA LEU A 69 14.27 7.84 -9.69
C LEU A 69 14.03 6.32 -9.63
N THR A 70 14.79 5.56 -10.42
CA THR A 70 14.76 4.10 -10.45
C THR A 70 15.26 3.49 -9.13
N THR A 71 16.34 4.05 -8.57
CA THR A 71 16.89 3.63 -7.28
C THR A 71 15.91 3.89 -6.14
N TYR A 72 15.27 5.07 -6.13
CA TYR A 72 14.25 5.42 -5.16
C TYR A 72 13.05 4.46 -5.24
N TYR A 73 12.58 4.16 -6.46
CA TYR A 73 11.47 3.23 -6.68
C TYR A 73 11.79 1.81 -6.19
N LEU A 74 13.00 1.31 -6.48
CA LEU A 74 13.42 -0.01 -6.01
C LEU A 74 13.56 -0.02 -4.48
N ALA A 75 14.17 1.01 -3.90
CA ALA A 75 14.31 1.15 -2.45
C ALA A 75 12.96 1.23 -1.74
N ASP A 76 11.98 1.97 -2.27
CA ASP A 76 10.62 2.03 -1.70
C ASP A 76 9.95 0.66 -1.69
N LYS A 77 10.06 -0.09 -2.79
CA LYS A 77 9.49 -1.44 -2.89
C LYS A 77 10.14 -2.41 -1.92
N THR A 78 11.47 -2.40 -1.84
CA THR A 78 12.21 -3.24 -0.90
C THR A 78 11.90 -2.89 0.55
N PHE A 79 11.87 -1.60 0.90
CA PHE A 79 11.56 -1.16 2.26
C PHE A 79 10.13 -1.52 2.66
N ARG A 80 9.17 -1.37 1.74
CA ARG A 80 7.79 -1.79 1.95
C ARG A 80 7.67 -3.30 2.18
N LEU A 81 8.40 -4.11 1.41
CA LEU A 81 8.43 -5.56 1.60
C LEU A 81 9.02 -5.93 2.97
N LEU A 82 10.12 -5.28 3.37
CA LEU A 82 10.72 -5.47 4.69
C LEU A 82 9.74 -5.11 5.81
N LEU A 83 9.03 -3.99 5.69
CA LEU A 83 7.98 -3.60 6.62
C LEU A 83 6.87 -4.66 6.72
N CYS A 84 6.41 -5.21 5.60
CA CYS A 84 5.43 -6.31 5.63
C CYS A 84 5.96 -7.50 6.43
N MET A 85 7.21 -7.91 6.18
CA MET A 85 7.84 -9.03 6.87
C MET A 85 7.96 -8.75 8.38
N THR A 86 8.34 -7.53 8.77
CA THR A 86 8.38 -7.13 10.18
C THR A 86 7.00 -7.16 10.82
N ILE A 87 5.97 -6.62 10.16
CA ILE A 87 4.60 -6.63 10.70
C ILE A 87 4.08 -8.07 10.84
N LEU A 88 4.34 -8.93 9.86
CA LEU A 88 3.96 -10.33 9.93
C LEU A 88 4.67 -11.04 11.09
N ALA A 89 5.96 -10.80 11.29
CA ALA A 89 6.72 -11.35 12.40
C ALA A 89 6.15 -10.87 13.75
N VAL A 90 5.93 -9.57 13.92
CA VAL A 90 5.37 -8.99 15.15
C VAL A 90 3.99 -9.56 15.47
N TYR A 91 3.10 -9.65 14.47
CA TYR A 91 1.77 -10.25 14.62
C TYR A 91 1.88 -11.74 15.01
N GLY A 92 2.79 -12.47 14.37
CA GLY A 92 3.04 -13.88 14.68
C GLY A 92 3.63 -14.12 16.07
N PHE A 93 4.42 -13.19 16.62
CA PHE A 93 4.91 -13.31 17.99
C PHE A 93 3.86 -12.94 19.04
N LEU A 94 3.04 -11.91 18.80
CA LEU A 94 2.13 -11.36 19.80
C LEU A 94 0.75 -12.01 19.85
N ILE A 95 0.15 -12.30 18.69
CA ILE A 95 -1.26 -12.69 18.58
C ILE A 95 -1.41 -14.18 18.30
N GLN A 96 -0.54 -14.75 17.46
CA GLN A 96 -0.47 -16.18 17.08
C GLN A 96 -1.75 -16.79 16.48
N THR A 97 -2.90 -16.12 16.54
CA THR A 97 -4.17 -16.59 15.99
C THR A 97 -4.31 -16.19 14.52
N SER A 98 -4.75 -17.17 13.72
CA SER A 98 -5.12 -16.96 12.32
C SER A 98 -4.02 -16.28 11.48
N LEU A 99 -2.75 -16.62 11.76
CA LEU A 99 -1.55 -16.06 11.11
C LEU A 99 -1.64 -16.11 9.58
N LEU A 100 -2.14 -17.23 9.04
CA LEU A 100 -2.25 -17.46 7.61
C LEU A 100 -3.25 -16.49 6.96
N LEU A 101 -4.41 -16.27 7.59
CA LEU A 101 -5.40 -15.28 7.12
C LEU A 101 -4.83 -13.86 7.16
N PHE A 102 -4.16 -13.50 8.25
CA PHE A 102 -3.50 -12.20 8.36
C PHE A 102 -2.42 -12.01 7.29
N ALA A 103 -1.62 -13.04 7.01
CA ALA A 103 -0.61 -13.01 5.95
C ALA A 103 -1.23 -12.79 4.57
N ILE A 104 -2.35 -13.46 4.26
CA ILE A 104 -3.08 -13.28 3.00
C ILE A 104 -3.60 -11.83 2.88
N ASN A 105 -4.17 -11.27 3.94
CA ASN A 105 -4.66 -9.89 3.92
C ASN A 105 -3.54 -8.88 3.73
N LEU A 106 -2.45 -9.04 4.48
CA LEU A 106 -1.24 -8.23 4.36
C LEU A 106 -0.65 -8.31 2.95
N PHE A 107 -0.60 -9.51 2.38
CA PHE A 107 -0.11 -9.73 1.01
C PHE A 107 -1.04 -9.09 -0.03
N THR A 108 -2.35 -9.21 0.15
CA THR A 108 -3.36 -8.60 -0.73
C THR A 108 -3.25 -7.08 -0.72
N LEU A 109 -3.15 -6.48 0.46
CA LEU A 109 -2.94 -5.04 0.61
C LEU A 109 -1.61 -4.60 -0.02
N TYR A 110 -0.53 -5.36 0.20
CA TYR A 110 0.76 -5.09 -0.43
C TYR A 110 0.66 -5.10 -1.96
N LEU A 111 0.08 -6.15 -2.56
CA LEU A 111 -0.07 -6.27 -4.02
C LEU A 111 -0.94 -5.16 -4.59
N ALA A 112 -2.12 -4.92 -4.02
CA ALA A 112 -3.03 -3.87 -4.49
C ALA A 112 -2.33 -2.51 -4.50
N THR A 113 -1.61 -2.21 -3.43
CA THR A 113 -0.85 -0.97 -3.31
C THR A 113 0.28 -0.90 -4.33
N MET A 114 1.06 -1.97 -4.48
CA MET A 114 2.20 -2.04 -5.38
C MET A 114 1.75 -1.83 -6.83
N ILE A 115 0.67 -2.48 -7.25
CA ILE A 115 0.12 -2.36 -8.61
C ILE A 115 -0.33 -0.91 -8.85
N MET A 116 -1.09 -0.33 -7.91
CA MET A 116 -1.60 1.03 -8.02
C MET A 116 -0.49 2.08 -8.10
N THR A 117 0.52 1.98 -7.23
CA THR A 117 1.66 2.92 -7.23
C THR A 117 2.52 2.73 -8.48
N SER A 118 2.78 1.49 -8.91
CA SER A 118 3.55 1.20 -10.13
C SER A 118 2.87 1.78 -11.37
N PHE A 119 1.56 1.57 -11.52
CA PHE A 119 0.80 2.08 -12.65
C PHE A 119 0.79 3.61 -12.67
N HIS A 120 0.63 4.25 -11.52
CA HIS A 120 0.67 5.71 -11.43
C HIS A 120 2.06 6.27 -11.77
N CYS A 121 3.13 5.67 -11.24
CA CYS A 121 4.50 6.10 -11.52
C CYS A 121 4.84 5.99 -13.01
N ILE A 122 4.54 4.86 -13.65
CA ILE A 122 4.78 4.66 -15.09
C ILE A 122 3.99 5.68 -15.91
N ARG A 123 2.73 5.93 -15.55
CA ARG A 123 1.89 6.91 -16.26
C ARG A 123 2.41 8.33 -16.13
N GLU A 124 2.90 8.73 -14.95
CA GLU A 124 3.49 10.06 -14.73
C GLU A 124 4.83 10.21 -15.46
N GLU A 125 5.67 9.17 -15.46
CA GLU A 125 6.96 9.17 -16.16
C GLU A 125 6.77 9.30 -17.69
N ASN A 126 5.83 8.54 -18.27
CA ASN A 126 5.52 8.62 -19.70
C ASN A 126 5.01 10.00 -20.11
N LYS A 127 4.15 10.63 -19.30
CA LYS A 127 3.65 12.00 -19.57
C LYS A 127 4.73 13.07 -19.56
N ILE A 128 5.77 12.90 -18.75
CA ILE A 128 6.89 13.85 -18.73
C ILE A 128 7.80 13.65 -19.94
N LYS A 129 7.97 12.41 -20.40
CA LYS A 129 8.71 12.11 -21.65
C LYS A 129 7.99 12.69 -22.87
N GLU A 130 6.67 12.53 -22.96
CA GLU A 130 5.85 13.11 -24.04
C GLU A 130 5.87 14.65 -24.08
N ASN A 131 5.86 15.33 -22.93
CA ASN A 131 5.93 16.81 -22.89
C ASN A 131 7.33 17.39 -23.13
N LYS A 132 8.37 16.54 -23.22
CA LYS A 132 9.76 16.95 -23.48
C LYS A 132 10.19 16.69 -24.93
N GLN A 133 9.39 15.96 -25.73
CA GLN A 133 9.52 15.87 -27.18
C GLN A 133 8.77 17.02 -27.85
#